data_AF-A0A2E4HV23-F1
#
_entry.id   AF-A0A2E4HV23-F1
#
_cell.length_a   1.000
_cell.length_b   1.000
_cell.length_c   1.000
_cell.angle_alpha   90.00
_cell.angle_beta   90.00
_cell.angle_gamma   90.00
#
_symmetry.space_group_name_H-M   'P 1'
#
loop_
_entity.id
_entity.type
_entity.pdbx_description
1 polymer ?
#
loop_
_entity_poly.entity_id
_entity_poly.type
_entity_poly.pdbx_seq_one_letter_code
_entity_poly.pdbx_strand_id
1 'polypeptide(L)'
;RLGADVVLVSGPTQITEPSGIEIIRVTNAEEMRCEMVAHAALADVVIMAAAVSDFRPVAPVPEKLKKAAGDAMSWKVERTPDILEELQQLRGNRTLVGFAAETSNLEARSREKLARKGCDLIVANLVGAGGTGFEVETNEVVILDRLGGSVTAGPALKADIASSILDAILEFRQRLGIASPEKAG
;
A
#
# COMPACT_ATOMS: atom_id res chain seq x y z
N ARG A 1 9.42 -7.87 -14.74
CA ARG A 1 9.87 -9.24 -14.37
C ARG A 1 8.81 -10.33 -14.59
N LEU A 2 7.50 -10.03 -14.51
CA LEU A 2 6.43 -11.01 -14.85
C LEU A 2 5.59 -10.63 -16.09
N GLY A 3 5.89 -9.50 -16.74
CA GLY A 3 5.22 -9.06 -17.99
C GLY A 3 3.96 -8.23 -17.80
N ALA A 4 3.68 -7.75 -16.58
CA ALA A 4 2.58 -6.81 -16.33
C ALA A 4 2.96 -5.39 -16.78
N ASP A 5 1.99 -4.67 -17.32
CA ASP A 5 2.04 -3.22 -17.50
C ASP A 5 1.81 -2.56 -16.14
N VAL A 6 2.76 -1.72 -15.70
CA VAL A 6 2.77 -1.16 -14.34
C VAL A 6 2.79 0.35 -14.38
N VAL A 7 1.84 0.94 -13.67
CA VAL A 7 1.84 2.35 -13.27
C VAL A 7 2.17 2.44 -11.78
N LEU A 8 3.24 3.14 -11.45
CA LEU A 8 3.70 3.37 -10.08
C LEU A 8 3.38 4.81 -9.66
N VAL A 9 2.37 4.99 -8.81
CA VAL A 9 2.15 6.24 -8.10
C VAL A 9 3.04 6.28 -6.86
N SER A 10 4.01 7.20 -6.83
CA SER A 10 5.05 7.24 -5.80
C SER A 10 5.06 8.58 -5.06
N GLY A 11 4.96 8.50 -3.73
CA GLY A 11 5.21 9.62 -2.84
C GLY A 11 6.70 10.03 -2.79
N PRO A 12 7.07 10.97 -1.90
CA PRO A 12 8.46 11.34 -1.68
C PRO A 12 9.24 10.16 -1.09
N THR A 13 10.04 9.50 -1.92
CA THR A 13 10.83 8.31 -1.56
C THR A 13 12.20 8.37 -2.24
N GLN A 14 13.20 7.69 -1.67
CA GLN A 14 14.54 7.56 -2.25
C GLN A 14 14.71 6.30 -3.11
N ILE A 15 13.63 5.78 -3.68
CA ILE A 15 13.70 4.55 -4.48
C ILE A 15 14.41 4.81 -5.82
N THR A 16 15.28 3.87 -6.22
CA THR A 16 15.75 3.80 -7.61
C THR A 16 14.56 3.45 -8.50
N GLU A 17 14.33 4.26 -9.52
CA GLU A 17 13.22 4.08 -10.46
C GLU A 17 13.37 2.74 -11.21
N PRO A 18 12.37 1.85 -11.14
CA PRO A 18 12.37 0.65 -11.95
C PRO A 18 12.32 1.03 -13.44
N SER A 19 13.07 0.33 -14.28
CA SER A 19 13.04 0.55 -15.72
C SER A 19 11.78 -0.07 -16.33
N GLY A 20 11.26 0.59 -17.38
CA GLY A 20 10.16 0.06 -18.19
C GLY A 20 8.78 0.09 -17.52
N ILE A 21 8.57 0.98 -16.55
CA ILE A 21 7.26 1.24 -15.94
C ILE A 21 6.94 2.73 -16.02
N GLU A 22 5.65 3.07 -16.02
CA GLU A 22 5.21 4.45 -15.86
C GLU A 22 5.30 4.85 -14.39
N ILE A 23 5.87 6.02 -14.08
CA ILE A 23 6.02 6.52 -12.71
C ILE A 23 5.38 7.89 -12.60
N ILE A 24 4.42 8.01 -11.68
CA ILE A 24 3.71 9.25 -11.38
C ILE A 24 4.14 9.71 -9.98
N ARG A 25 4.82 10.84 -9.91
CA ARG A 25 5.34 11.40 -8.64
C ARG A 25 4.28 12.30 -8.01
N VAL A 26 3.99 12.06 -6.74
CA VAL A 26 3.04 12.83 -5.94
C VAL A 26 3.68 13.27 -4.64
N THR A 27 3.21 14.38 -4.09
CA THR A 27 3.79 14.99 -2.87
C THR A 27 2.89 14.86 -1.65
N ASN A 28 1.58 14.71 -1.87
CA ASN A 28 0.59 14.69 -0.79
C ASN A 28 -0.52 13.66 -1.05
N ALA A 29 -1.32 13.41 -0.01
CA ALA A 29 -2.39 12.40 -0.02
C ALA A 29 -3.49 12.71 -1.05
N GLU A 30 -3.77 13.99 -1.32
CA GLU A 30 -4.81 14.42 -2.27
C GLU A 30 -4.37 14.09 -3.71
N GLU A 31 -3.15 14.46 -4.07
CA GLU A 31 -2.52 14.12 -5.36
C GLU A 31 -2.46 12.60 -5.56
N MET A 32 -1.98 11.87 -4.55
CA MET A 32 -1.93 10.41 -4.60
C MET A 32 -3.33 9.82 -4.85
N ARG A 33 -4.34 10.31 -4.16
CA ARG A 33 -5.72 9.85 -4.33
C ARG A 33 -6.22 10.09 -5.76
N CYS A 34 -6.03 11.30 -6.30
CA CYS A 34 -6.45 11.64 -7.65
C CYS A 34 -5.84 10.68 -8.68
N GLU A 35 -4.52 10.47 -8.60
CA GLU A 35 -3.81 9.60 -9.53
C GLU A 35 -4.21 8.13 -9.37
N MET A 36 -4.35 7.65 -8.12
CA MET A 36 -4.80 6.29 -7.85
C MET A 36 -6.22 6.04 -8.39
N VAL A 37 -7.16 6.97 -8.19
CA VAL A 37 -8.53 6.84 -8.68
C VAL A 37 -8.59 6.88 -10.21
N ALA A 38 -7.84 7.79 -10.84
CA ALA A 38 -7.80 7.91 -12.30
C ALA A 38 -7.28 6.63 -12.97
N HIS A 39 -6.21 6.03 -12.43
CA HIS A 39 -5.58 4.85 -13.01
C HIS A 39 -6.24 3.53 -12.59
N ALA A 40 -6.89 3.50 -11.42
CA ALA A 40 -7.60 2.31 -10.96
C ALA A 40 -8.66 1.85 -11.97
N ALA A 41 -9.30 2.76 -12.71
CA ALA A 41 -10.29 2.41 -13.72
C ALA A 41 -9.77 1.41 -14.77
N LEU A 42 -8.48 1.47 -15.10
CA LEU A 42 -7.83 0.66 -16.15
C LEU A 42 -7.06 -0.55 -15.59
N ALA A 43 -6.88 -0.63 -14.27
CA ALA A 43 -6.05 -1.66 -13.64
C ALA A 43 -6.84 -2.94 -13.34
N ASP A 44 -6.20 -4.10 -13.52
CA ASP A 44 -6.71 -5.40 -13.03
C ASP A 44 -6.45 -5.63 -11.54
N VAL A 45 -5.36 -5.06 -11.04
CA VAL A 45 -4.82 -5.23 -9.68
C VAL A 45 -4.38 -3.85 -9.18
N VAL A 46 -4.77 -3.50 -7.96
CA VAL A 46 -4.35 -2.27 -7.28
C VAL A 46 -3.64 -2.64 -5.99
N ILE A 47 -2.39 -2.16 -5.83
CA ILE A 47 -1.54 -2.46 -4.66
C ILE A 47 -1.26 -1.18 -3.88
N MET A 48 -1.90 -1.04 -2.72
CA MET A 48 -1.78 0.13 -1.83
C MET A 48 -0.66 -0.07 -0.80
N ALA A 49 0.59 0.01 -1.28
CA ALA A 49 1.79 -0.12 -0.45
C ALA A 49 2.28 1.20 0.17
N ALA A 50 1.76 2.35 -0.28
CA ALA A 50 2.19 3.66 0.21
C ALA A 50 1.72 3.91 1.65
N ALA A 51 2.63 4.41 2.50
CA ALA A 51 2.30 4.89 3.83
C ALA A 51 1.75 6.33 3.76
N VAL A 52 0.47 6.46 3.41
CA VAL A 52 -0.22 7.76 3.34
C VAL A 52 -0.47 8.28 4.75
N SER A 53 -0.14 9.55 5.01
CA SER A 53 -0.43 10.19 6.30
C SER A 53 -1.93 10.25 6.54
N ASP A 54 -2.40 9.85 7.73
CA ASP A 54 -3.82 9.92 8.13
C ASP A 54 -4.35 11.35 8.33
N PHE A 55 -3.43 12.31 8.48
CA PHE A 55 -3.75 13.71 8.80
C PHE A 55 -2.94 14.69 7.95
N ARG A 56 -3.54 15.85 7.67
CA ARG A 56 -2.88 16.99 7.02
C ARG A 56 -3.17 18.30 7.78
N PRO A 57 -2.29 19.32 7.72
CA PRO A 57 -2.57 20.63 8.29
C PRO A 57 -3.83 21.27 7.64
N VAL A 58 -4.70 21.87 8.46
CA VAL A 58 -5.91 22.56 7.97
C VAL A 58 -5.55 23.82 7.17
N ALA A 59 -4.47 24.51 7.57
CA ALA A 59 -4.01 25.74 6.93
C ALA A 59 -2.49 25.67 6.72
N PRO A 60 -2.01 25.04 5.63
CA PRO A 60 -0.59 25.03 5.30
C PRO A 60 -0.13 26.45 4.95
N VAL A 61 1.04 26.85 5.47
CA VAL A 61 1.67 28.14 5.15
C VAL A 61 2.74 27.94 4.07
N PRO A 62 2.83 28.83 3.06
CA PRO A 62 3.81 28.70 1.98
C PRO A 62 5.24 29.07 2.42
N GLU A 63 5.36 29.82 3.51
CA GLU A 63 6.63 30.32 4.01
C GLU A 63 7.06 29.63 5.30
N LYS A 64 8.37 29.52 5.49
CA LYS A 64 8.98 29.00 6.72
C LYS A 64 8.60 29.88 7.91
N LEU A 65 7.92 29.30 8.89
CA LEU A 65 7.62 29.97 10.16
C LEU A 65 8.92 30.36 10.87
N LYS A 66 9.01 31.63 11.28
CA LYS A 66 10.15 32.16 12.06
C LYS A 66 9.98 31.76 13.53
N LYS A 67 11.08 31.45 14.20
CA LYS A 67 11.08 31.19 15.65
C LYS A 67 10.82 32.51 16.39
N ALA A 68 9.85 32.55 17.31
CA ALA A 68 9.78 33.59 18.34
C ALA A 68 10.05 32.99 19.73
N ALA A 69 10.50 33.84 20.66
CA ALA A 69 10.87 33.40 22.00
C ALA A 69 9.61 33.09 22.82
N GLY A 70 9.50 31.87 23.35
CA GLY A 70 8.38 31.42 24.19
C GLY A 70 7.25 30.70 23.45
N ASP A 71 7.43 30.34 22.17
CA ASP A 71 6.37 29.75 21.35
C ASP A 71 6.00 28.32 21.77
N ALA A 72 4.88 28.18 22.48
CA ALA A 72 4.09 26.95 22.41
C ALA A 72 3.33 26.96 21.08
N MET A 73 3.69 26.07 20.15
CA MET A 73 3.02 25.95 18.86
C MET A 73 2.00 24.81 18.89
N SER A 74 0.81 25.08 18.35
CA SER A 74 -0.23 24.06 18.13
C SER A 74 -0.58 24.02 16.64
N TRP A 75 -0.77 22.80 16.12
CA TRP A 75 -1.19 22.58 14.75
C TRP A 75 -2.62 22.08 14.73
N LYS A 76 -3.47 22.72 13.95
CA LYS A 76 -4.77 22.15 13.59
C LYS A 76 -4.59 21.23 12.40
N VAL A 77 -4.98 19.98 12.56
CA VAL A 77 -4.94 18.96 11.52
C VAL A 77 -6.34 18.44 11.23
N GLU A 78 -6.57 18.03 10.00
CA GLU A 78 -7.77 17.33 9.55
C GLU A 78 -7.40 15.97 8.96
N ARG A 79 -8.37 15.05 8.89
CA ARG A 79 -8.17 13.73 8.29
C ARG A 79 -7.94 13.85 6.79
N THR A 80 -7.02 13.06 6.26
CA THR A 80 -6.89 12.87 4.82
C THR A 80 -7.97 11.93 4.28
N PRO A 81 -8.26 11.98 2.97
CA PRO A 81 -9.10 10.98 2.33
C PRO A 81 -8.55 9.57 2.51
N ASP A 82 -9.45 8.59 2.68
CA ASP A 82 -9.10 7.18 2.75
C ASP A 82 -9.09 6.58 1.34
N ILE A 83 -7.93 6.64 0.69
CA ILE A 83 -7.77 6.22 -0.72
C ILE A 83 -8.21 4.78 -0.91
N LEU A 84 -7.90 3.90 0.05
CA LEU A 84 -8.22 2.49 -0.04
C LEU A 84 -9.73 2.23 0.04
N GLU A 85 -10.45 2.97 0.89
CA GLU A 85 -11.91 2.91 0.98
C GLU A 85 -12.58 3.44 -0.31
N GLU A 86 -12.08 4.54 -0.88
CA GLU A 86 -12.60 5.07 -2.14
C GLU A 86 -12.37 4.08 -3.31
N LEU A 87 -11.18 3.49 -3.40
CA LEU A 87 -10.87 2.43 -4.37
C LEU A 87 -11.74 1.19 -4.19
N GLN A 88 -12.07 0.84 -2.95
CA GLN A 88 -12.98 -0.27 -2.65
C GLN A 88 -14.38 -0.02 -3.22
N GLN A 89 -14.89 1.21 -3.12
CA GLN A 89 -16.19 1.59 -3.66
C GLN A 89 -16.20 1.55 -5.20
N LEU A 90 -15.07 1.88 -5.82
CA LEU A 90 -14.89 1.90 -7.28
C LEU A 90 -14.39 0.56 -7.86
N ARG A 91 -14.22 -0.48 -7.01
CA ARG A 91 -13.40 -1.67 -7.33
C ARG A 91 -13.82 -2.45 -8.57
N GLY A 92 -15.11 -2.58 -8.88
CA GLY A 92 -15.56 -3.50 -9.94
C GLY A 92 -15.00 -4.92 -9.75
N ASN A 93 -14.38 -5.47 -10.80
CA ASN A 93 -13.75 -6.81 -10.78
C ASN A 93 -12.26 -6.82 -10.39
N ARG A 94 -11.74 -5.67 -9.91
CA ARG A 94 -10.31 -5.48 -9.65
C ARG A 94 -9.92 -6.15 -8.34
N THR A 95 -8.69 -6.64 -8.30
CA THR A 95 -8.10 -7.18 -7.07
C THR A 95 -7.47 -6.06 -6.26
N LEU A 96 -7.93 -5.84 -5.03
CA LEU A 96 -7.42 -4.79 -4.15
C LEU A 96 -6.50 -5.39 -3.08
N VAL A 97 -5.26 -4.89 -3.01
CA VAL A 97 -4.23 -5.36 -2.08
C VAL A 97 -3.85 -4.21 -1.15
N GLY A 98 -4.05 -4.39 0.15
CA GLY A 98 -3.63 -3.43 1.19
C GLY A 98 -2.34 -3.86 1.88
N PHE A 99 -1.67 -2.91 2.54
CA PHE A 99 -0.57 -3.17 3.47
C PHE A 99 -0.94 -2.78 4.89
N ALA A 100 -0.40 -3.51 5.87
CA ALA A 100 -0.62 -3.26 7.28
C ALA A 100 0.67 -3.45 8.08
N ALA A 101 1.03 -2.44 8.87
CA ALA A 101 2.00 -2.59 9.94
C ALA A 101 1.23 -2.75 11.26
N GLU A 102 1.43 -3.87 11.96
CA GLU A 102 0.81 -4.14 13.26
C GLU A 102 1.86 -4.22 14.36
N THR A 103 1.49 -3.83 15.58
CA THR A 103 2.40 -3.88 16.74
C THR A 103 2.20 -5.12 17.61
N SER A 104 1.06 -5.79 17.47
CA SER A 104 0.71 -7.03 18.17
C SER A 104 -0.47 -7.71 17.49
N ASN A 105 -0.73 -8.98 17.82
CA ASN A 105 -1.87 -9.74 17.31
C ASN A 105 -2.00 -9.66 15.78
N LEU A 106 -0.87 -9.84 15.09
CA LEU A 106 -0.69 -9.56 13.66
C LEU A 106 -1.84 -10.11 12.80
N GLU A 107 -2.11 -11.42 12.90
CA GLU A 107 -3.12 -12.06 12.07
C GLU A 107 -4.53 -11.56 12.37
N ALA A 108 -4.94 -11.53 13.64
CA ALA A 108 -6.29 -11.12 14.04
C ALA A 108 -6.60 -9.67 13.62
N ARG A 109 -5.68 -8.73 13.89
CA ARG A 109 -5.85 -7.33 13.48
C ARG A 109 -5.83 -7.15 11.98
N SER A 110 -5.02 -7.93 11.28
CA SER A 110 -4.95 -7.87 9.82
C SER A 110 -6.20 -8.44 9.17
N ARG A 111 -6.81 -9.51 9.73
CA ARG A 111 -8.12 -10.02 9.32
C ARG A 111 -9.23 -8.97 9.50
N GLU A 112 -9.25 -8.27 10.64
CA GLU A 112 -10.20 -7.18 10.89
C GLU A 112 -10.01 -6.03 9.90
N LYS A 113 -8.76 -5.63 9.65
CA LYS A 113 -8.44 -4.56 8.70
C LYS A 113 -8.78 -4.96 7.26
N LEU A 114 -8.50 -6.19 6.85
CA LEU A 114 -8.89 -6.79 5.56
C LEU A 114 -10.40 -6.68 5.35
N ALA A 115 -11.20 -7.13 6.31
CA ALA A 115 -12.65 -7.08 6.24
C ALA A 115 -13.19 -5.64 6.24
N ARG A 116 -12.69 -4.79 7.16
CA ARG A 116 -13.11 -3.39 7.29
C ARG A 116 -12.79 -2.55 6.05
N LYS A 117 -11.63 -2.78 5.43
CA LYS A 117 -11.18 -2.07 4.21
C LYS A 117 -11.70 -2.69 2.93
N GLY A 118 -12.32 -3.88 3.01
CA GLY A 118 -12.85 -4.60 1.86
C GLY A 118 -11.79 -4.97 0.82
N CYS A 119 -10.54 -5.20 1.25
CA CYS A 119 -9.49 -5.67 0.35
C CYS A 119 -9.68 -7.15 0.01
N ASP A 120 -9.12 -7.57 -1.12
CA ASP A 120 -9.02 -8.97 -1.49
C ASP A 120 -7.86 -9.65 -0.75
N LEU A 121 -6.73 -8.94 -0.64
CA LEU A 121 -5.56 -9.37 0.12
C LEU A 121 -5.06 -8.24 1.04
N ILE A 122 -4.46 -8.61 2.16
CA ILE A 122 -3.69 -7.70 2.99
C ILE A 122 -2.31 -8.32 3.28
N VAL A 123 -1.27 -7.53 3.07
CA VAL A 123 0.12 -7.89 3.39
C VAL A 123 0.45 -7.23 4.71
N ALA A 124 0.70 -8.03 5.74
CA ALA A 124 0.88 -7.55 7.09
C ALA A 124 2.24 -7.91 7.66
N ASN A 125 2.88 -6.98 8.36
CA ASN A 125 4.12 -7.24 9.08
C ASN A 125 4.05 -6.71 10.52
N LEU A 126 4.78 -7.38 11.42
CA LEU A 126 4.93 -6.93 12.80
C LEU A 126 6.03 -5.86 12.87
N VAL A 127 5.73 -4.70 13.43
CA VAL A 127 6.68 -3.60 13.63
C VAL A 127 6.97 -3.38 15.11
N GLY A 128 8.24 -3.16 15.46
CA GLY A 128 8.65 -2.76 16.81
C GLY A 128 9.09 -3.90 17.75
N ALA A 129 9.08 -5.16 17.31
CA ALA A 129 9.61 -6.28 18.08
C ALA A 129 11.09 -6.56 17.69
N GLY A 130 12.04 -6.08 18.49
CA GLY A 130 13.37 -6.71 18.66
C GLY A 130 14.22 -7.06 17.41
N GLY A 131 14.16 -6.28 16.33
CA GLY A 131 15.02 -6.47 15.15
C GLY A 131 14.31 -6.49 13.80
N THR A 132 12.97 -6.46 13.77
CA THR A 132 12.18 -6.25 12.55
C THR A 132 11.72 -4.78 12.48
N GLY A 133 12.20 -4.06 11.47
CA GLY A 133 11.97 -2.64 11.29
C GLY A 133 12.09 -2.20 9.83
N PHE A 134 11.64 -0.99 9.50
CA PHE A 134 11.63 -0.47 8.13
C PHE A 134 13.03 -0.43 7.46
N GLU A 135 14.10 -0.47 8.28
CA GLU A 135 15.51 -0.33 7.88
C GLU A 135 16.32 -1.64 7.85
N VAL A 136 15.72 -2.81 8.06
CA VAL A 136 16.42 -4.10 7.84
C VAL A 136 16.26 -4.61 6.40
N GLU A 137 17.30 -5.28 5.87
CA GLU A 137 17.29 -5.83 4.52
C GLU A 137 16.34 -7.01 4.35
N THR A 138 16.11 -7.76 5.44
CA THR A 138 15.19 -8.88 5.49
C THR A 138 13.85 -8.46 6.11
N ASN A 139 12.77 -9.03 5.59
CA ASN A 139 11.42 -8.79 6.07
C ASN A 139 10.67 -10.12 6.20
N GLU A 140 9.68 -10.15 7.08
CA GLU A 140 8.74 -11.25 7.25
C GLU A 140 7.33 -10.68 7.23
N VAL A 141 6.47 -11.26 6.40
CA VAL A 141 5.09 -10.81 6.22
C VAL A 141 4.13 -11.99 6.29
N VAL A 142 2.92 -11.72 6.74
CA VAL A 142 1.77 -12.62 6.60
C VAL A 142 0.84 -12.02 5.54
N ILE A 143 0.55 -12.78 4.50
CA ILE A 143 -0.35 -12.43 3.41
C ILE A 143 -1.68 -13.14 3.66
N LEU A 144 -2.74 -12.37 3.85
CA LEU A 144 -4.06 -12.88 4.17
C LEU A 144 -5.03 -12.53 3.05
N ASP A 145 -5.79 -13.51 2.58
CA ASP A 145 -6.84 -13.27 1.58
C ASP A 145 -8.25 -13.34 2.18
N ARG A 146 -9.22 -12.73 1.49
CA ARG A 146 -10.64 -12.71 1.95
C ARG A 146 -11.38 -14.04 1.81
N LEU A 147 -10.79 -15.05 1.17
CA LEU A 147 -11.32 -16.41 1.09
C LEU A 147 -10.81 -17.30 2.25
N GLY A 148 -10.06 -16.72 3.20
CA GLY A 148 -9.53 -17.40 4.38
C GLY A 148 -8.11 -17.95 4.20
N GLY A 149 -7.47 -17.75 3.04
CA GLY A 149 -6.07 -18.12 2.84
C GLY A 149 -5.13 -17.29 3.72
N SER A 150 -4.00 -17.91 4.07
CA SER A 150 -2.94 -17.33 4.89
C SER A 150 -1.61 -17.92 4.45
N VAL A 151 -0.67 -17.06 4.09
CA VAL A 151 0.68 -17.44 3.67
C VAL A 151 1.69 -16.58 4.42
N THR A 152 2.65 -17.21 5.10
CA THR A 152 3.80 -16.51 5.68
C THR A 152 4.93 -16.51 4.66
N ALA A 153 5.53 -15.35 4.43
CA ALA A 153 6.70 -15.18 3.58
C ALA A 153 7.84 -14.53 4.37
N GLY A 154 9.03 -15.12 4.27
CA GLY A 154 10.23 -14.68 4.97
C GLY A 154 10.55 -15.45 6.26
N PRO A 155 11.60 -15.03 7.00
CA PRO A 155 12.45 -13.87 6.73
C PRO A 155 13.23 -13.98 5.42
N ALA A 156 13.10 -12.99 4.53
CA ALA A 156 13.76 -13.00 3.21
C ALA A 156 14.03 -11.56 2.72
N LEU A 157 14.78 -11.39 1.63
CA LEU A 157 15.02 -10.07 1.05
C LEU A 157 13.71 -9.45 0.56
N LYS A 158 13.63 -8.11 0.55
CA LYS A 158 12.44 -7.38 0.08
C LYS A 158 11.99 -7.79 -1.34
N ALA A 159 12.92 -8.17 -2.21
CA ALA A 159 12.62 -8.66 -3.56
C ALA A 159 11.94 -10.04 -3.58
N ASP A 160 12.33 -10.93 -2.66
CA ASP A 160 11.73 -12.25 -2.52
C ASP A 160 10.33 -12.13 -1.91
N ILE A 161 10.17 -11.27 -0.91
CA ILE A 161 8.86 -10.92 -0.33
C ILE A 161 7.93 -10.33 -1.39
N ALA A 162 8.42 -9.42 -2.24
CA ALA A 162 7.64 -8.88 -3.35
C ALA A 162 7.19 -9.98 -4.33
N SER A 163 8.02 -10.98 -4.56
CA SER A 163 7.67 -12.13 -5.42
C SER A 163 6.58 -12.98 -4.78
N SER A 164 6.69 -13.29 -3.48
CA SER A 164 5.64 -14.01 -2.74
C SER A 164 4.30 -13.28 -2.71
N ILE A 165 4.31 -11.95 -2.64
CA ILE A 165 3.09 -11.14 -2.73
C ILE A 165 2.43 -11.29 -4.11
N LEU A 166 3.22 -11.24 -5.18
CA LEU A 166 2.71 -11.42 -6.55
C LEU A 166 2.14 -12.83 -6.76
N ASP A 167 2.83 -13.86 -6.26
CA ASP A 167 2.36 -15.25 -6.33
C ASP A 167 1.02 -15.42 -5.60
N ALA A 168 0.88 -14.85 -4.40
CA ALA A 168 -0.37 -14.89 -3.64
C ALA A 168 -1.53 -14.18 -4.37
N ILE A 169 -1.25 -13.05 -5.04
CA ILE A 169 -2.24 -12.35 -5.86
C ILE A 169 -2.70 -13.23 -7.04
N LEU A 170 -1.76 -13.88 -7.73
CA LEU A 170 -2.05 -14.75 -8.87
C LEU A 170 -2.86 -15.99 -8.44
N GLU A 171 -2.46 -16.65 -7.36
CA GLU A 171 -3.17 -17.80 -6.80
C GLU A 171 -4.60 -17.41 -6.38
N PHE A 172 -4.77 -16.27 -5.72
CA PHE A 172 -6.07 -15.76 -5.34
C PHE A 172 -6.98 -15.52 -6.55
N ARG A 173 -6.46 -14.89 -7.61
CA ARG A 173 -7.20 -14.65 -8.86
C ARG A 173 -7.56 -15.96 -9.56
N GLN A 174 -6.65 -16.93 -9.58
CA GLN A 174 -6.91 -18.26 -10.11
C GLN A 174 -8.05 -18.96 -9.36
N ARG A 175 -8.06 -18.88 -8.02
CA ARG A 175 -9.14 -19.41 -7.17
C ARG A 175 -10.49 -18.74 -7.41
N LEU A 176 -10.50 -17.49 -7.90
CA LEU A 176 -11.71 -16.79 -8.34
C LEU A 176 -12.10 -17.09 -9.79
N GLY A 177 -11.32 -17.88 -10.53
CA GLY A 177 -11.55 -18.13 -11.95
C GLY A 177 -11.26 -16.91 -12.84
N ILE A 178 -10.55 -15.90 -12.33
CA ILE A 178 -10.13 -14.73 -13.10
C ILE A 178 -8.83 -15.11 -13.79
N ALA A 179 -8.89 -15.41 -15.09
CA ALA A 179 -7.70 -15.72 -15.87
C ALA A 179 -6.70 -14.55 -15.81
N SER A 180 -5.41 -14.87 -15.73
CA SER A 180 -4.36 -13.88 -16.00
C SER A 180 -4.54 -13.40 -17.45
N PRO A 181 -4.47 -12.09 -17.74
CA PRO A 181 -4.45 -11.63 -19.12
C PRO A 181 -3.31 -12.34 -19.85
N GLU A 182 -3.61 -12.91 -21.02
CA GLU A 182 -2.63 -13.58 -21.85
C GLU A 182 -1.45 -12.63 -22.09
N LYS A 183 -0.22 -13.13 -21.94
CA LYS A 183 0.98 -12.35 -22.30
C LYS A 183 0.85 -11.98 -23.77
N ALA A 184 0.74 -10.69 -24.08
CA ALA A 184 0.94 -10.21 -25.44
C ALA A 184 2.35 -10.67 -25.87
N GLY A 185 2.40 -11.51 -26.90
CA GLY A 185 3.62 -12.09 -27.46
C GLY A 185 4.51 -11.09 -28.18
#